data_AF-A0A0B1TRP3-F1
#
_entry.id   AF-A0A0B1TRP3-F1
#
_cell.length_a   1.000
_cell.length_b   1.000
_cell.length_c   1.000
_cell.angle_alpha   90.00
_cell.angle_beta   90.00
_cell.angle_gamma   90.00
#
_symmetry.space_group_name_H-M   'P 1'
#
loop_
_entity.id
_entity.type
_entity.pdbx_description
1 polymer ?
#
loop_
_entity_poly.entity_id
_entity_poly.type
_entity_poly.pdbx_seq_one_letter_code
_entity_poly.pdbx_strand_id
1 'polypeptide(L)' 'MKKTGKILMTYDVAREYGFKDIDGKLPMDIRNVGTALEFFGFDRIASIVPGFLRIPLWAMHFASYKFPYKIW' A
#
# COMPACT_ATOMS: atom_id res chain seq x y z
N MET A 1 8.25 20.64 11.52
CA MET A 1 6.80 20.69 11.29
C MET A 1 6.34 20.17 9.91
N LYS A 2 7.03 19.23 9.23
CA LYS A 2 6.62 18.78 7.88
C LYS A 2 5.37 17.87 7.83
N LYS A 3 5.05 17.19 8.94
CA LYS A 3 3.98 16.18 9.06
C LYS A 3 2.82 16.60 9.99
N THR A 4 2.92 17.78 10.63
CA THR A 4 1.89 18.28 11.55
C THR A 4 0.55 18.45 10.83
N GLY A 5 -0.54 17.95 11.41
CA GLY A 5 -1.89 18.04 10.84
C GLY A 5 -2.19 17.09 9.67
N LYS A 6 -1.27 16.19 9.31
CA LYS A 6 -1.48 15.22 8.22
C LYS A 6 -1.85 13.84 8.76
N ILE A 7 -2.83 13.20 8.12
CA ILE A 7 -3.11 11.78 8.31
C ILE A 7 -2.19 11.02 7.34
N LEU A 8 -1.32 10.19 7.88
CA LEU A 8 -0.33 9.42 7.13
C LEU A 8 -0.52 7.93 7.38
N MET A 9 -0.21 7.12 6.37
CA MET A 9 -0.21 5.67 6.52
C MET A 9 0.97 5.24 7.40
N THR A 10 0.71 4.36 8.38
CA THR A 10 1.73 3.88 9.33
C THR A 10 2.96 3.30 8.62
N TYR A 11 2.74 2.51 7.56
CA TYR A 11 3.84 1.93 6.78
C TYR A 11 4.74 3.00 6.14
N ASP A 12 4.17 4.09 5.62
CA ASP A 12 4.96 5.15 4.96
C ASP A 12 5.87 5.86 5.95
N VAL A 13 5.37 6.10 7.15
CA VAL A 13 6.13 6.67 8.25
C VAL A 13 7.20 5.69 8.73
N ALA A 14 6.86 4.41 8.87
CA ALA A 14 7.79 3.36 9.26
C ALA A 14 8.94 3.20 8.25
N ARG A 15 8.64 3.18 6.95
CA ARG A 15 9.63 3.10 5.89
C ARG A 15 10.55 4.32 5.84
N GLU A 16 10.00 5.52 6.04
CA GLU A 16 10.79 6.76 6.04
C GLU A 16 11.76 6.82 7.24
N TYR A 17 11.32 6.35 8.41
CA TYR A 17 12.16 6.33 9.62
C TYR A 17 12.97 5.05 9.80
N GLY A 18 12.80 4.05 8.94
CA GLY A 18 13.49 2.77 9.05
C GLY A 18 13.02 1.88 10.19
N PHE A 19 11.79 2.07 10.68
CA PHE A 19 11.19 1.17 11.67
C PHE A 19 10.95 -0.21 11.06
N LYS A 20 11.38 -1.23 11.78
CA LYS A 20 11.24 -2.65 11.45
C LYS A 20 10.57 -3.35 12.61
N ASP A 21 9.89 -4.44 12.31
CA ASP A 21 9.33 -5.34 13.32
C ASP A 21 10.46 -6.10 14.06
N ILE A 22 10.11 -6.81 15.14
CA ILE A 22 11.05 -7.62 15.96
C ILE A 22 11.80 -8.64 15.07
N ASP A 23 11.13 -9.15 14.04
CA ASP A 23 11.71 -10.10 13.06
C ASP A 23 12.60 -9.43 11.99
N GLY A 24 12.86 -8.12 12.11
CA GLY A 24 13.68 -7.36 11.17
C GLY A 24 13.01 -7.08 9.82
N LYS A 25 11.75 -7.50 9.63
CA LYS A 25 10.95 -7.24 8.43
C LYS A 25 10.19 -5.92 8.56
N LEU A 26 9.84 -5.34 7.42
CA LEU A 26 8.91 -4.21 7.39
C LEU A 26 7.47 -4.74 7.55
N PRO A 27 6.57 -3.98 8.20
CA PRO A 27 5.16 -4.34 8.28
C PRO A 27 4.51 -4.42 6.90
N MET A 28 3.31 -4.98 6.79
CA MET A 28 2.60 -5.09 5.51
C MET A 28 2.36 -3.71 4.86
N ASP A 29 2.65 -3.59 3.56
CA ASP A 29 2.43 -2.37 2.78
C ASP A 29 1.15 -2.47 1.97
N ILE A 30 0.07 -1.83 2.43
CA ILE A 30 -1.21 -1.81 1.71
C ILE A 30 -1.12 -1.14 0.33
N ARG A 31 -0.08 -0.32 0.10
CA ARG A 31 0.13 0.34 -1.19
C ARG A 31 1.05 -0.47 -2.11
N ASN A 32 1.59 -1.61 -1.69
CA ASN A 32 2.40 -2.44 -2.57
C ASN A 32 1.50 -3.19 -3.56
N VAL A 33 1.86 -3.16 -4.84
CA VAL A 33 1.07 -3.80 -5.89
C VAL A 33 1.07 -5.33 -5.77
N GLY A 34 2.20 -5.94 -5.39
CA GLY A 34 2.28 -7.38 -5.15
C GLY A 34 1.36 -7.81 -4.00
N THR A 35 1.40 -7.09 -2.88
CA THR A 35 0.50 -7.34 -1.73
C THR A 35 -0.97 -7.16 -2.10
N ALA A 36 -1.30 -6.14 -2.91
CA ALA A 36 -2.67 -5.95 -3.38
C ALA A 36 -3.12 -7.08 -4.31
N LEU A 37 -2.27 -7.53 -5.23
CA LEU A 37 -2.56 -8.65 -6.13
C LEU A 37 -2.76 -9.96 -5.38
N GLU A 38 -1.92 -10.24 -4.38
CA GLU A 38 -2.08 -11.38 -3.48
C GLU A 38 -3.41 -11.31 -2.73
N PHE A 39 -3.77 -10.13 -2.21
CA PHE A 39 -5.08 -9.91 -1.57
C PHE A 39 -6.28 -10.16 -2.50
N PHE A 40 -6.14 -9.88 -3.81
CA PHE A 40 -7.16 -10.15 -4.82
C PHE A 40 -7.09 -11.57 -5.43
N GLY A 41 -6.15 -12.42 -4.98
CA GLY A 41 -6.01 -13.82 -5.42
C GLY A 41 -5.19 -14.01 -6.71
N PHE A 42 -4.41 -13.01 -7.13
CA PHE A 42 -3.51 -13.08 -8.29
C PHE A 42 -2.07 -13.46 -7.91
N ASP A 43 -1.89 -14.56 -7.17
CA ASP A 43 -0.60 -14.95 -6.56
C ASP A 43 0.55 -15.11 -7.56
N ARG A 44 0.25 -15.64 -8.75
CA ARG A 44 1.24 -15.80 -9.83
C ARG A 44 1.76 -14.47 -10.37
N ILE A 45 0.92 -13.45 -10.38
CA ILE A 45 1.31 -12.11 -10.83
C ILE A 45 2.03 -11.41 -9.68
N ALA A 46 1.50 -11.54 -8.46
CA ALA A 46 2.09 -10.98 -7.24
C ALA A 46 3.56 -11.39 -7.06
N SER A 47 3.92 -12.64 -7.36
CA SER A 47 5.31 -13.13 -7.24
C SER A 47 6.29 -12.53 -8.26
N ILE A 48 5.80 -12.02 -9.38
CA ILE A 48 6.60 -11.41 -10.45
C ILE A 48 6.69 -9.89 -10.24
N VAL A 49 5.73 -9.29 -9.54
CA VAL A 49 5.72 -7.84 -9.31
C VAL A 49 6.87 -7.43 -8.38
N PRO A 50 7.69 -6.43 -8.78
CA PRO A 50 8.78 -5.99 -7.95
C PRO A 50 8.28 -5.17 -6.75
N GLY A 51 8.87 -5.39 -5.57
CA GLY A 51 8.45 -4.76 -4.31
C GLY A 51 8.62 -3.24 -4.21
N PHE A 52 9.24 -2.59 -5.20
CA PHE A 52 9.29 -1.12 -5.28
C PHE A 52 8.03 -0.50 -5.92
N LEU A 53 7.21 -1.31 -6.61
CA LEU A 53 6.02 -0.83 -7.28
C LEU A 53 4.90 -0.57 -6.27
N ARG A 54 4.50 0.70 -6.16
CA ARG A 54 3.52 1.16 -5.17
C ARG A 54 2.39 1.93 -5.82
N ILE A 55 1.19 1.68 -5.33
CA ILE A 55 -0.04 2.37 -5.68
C ILE A 55 0.05 3.82 -5.16
N PRO A 56 -0.15 4.81 -6.04
CA PRO A 56 -0.15 6.21 -5.64
C PRO A 56 -1.40 6.55 -4.81
N LEU A 57 -1.29 7.57 -3.95
CA LEU A 57 -2.37 7.93 -3.00
C LEU A 57 -3.69 8.30 -3.68
N TRP A 58 -3.62 8.92 -4.87
CA TRP A 58 -4.83 9.24 -5.63
C TRP A 58 -5.58 7.98 -6.08
N ALA A 59 -4.86 6.91 -6.44
CA ALA A 59 -5.47 5.64 -6.82
C ALA A 59 -6.08 4.92 -5.61
N MET A 60 -5.44 4.99 -4.45
CA MET A 60 -6.01 4.51 -3.18
C MET A 60 -7.32 5.24 -2.83
N HIS A 61 -7.40 6.55 -3.11
CA HIS A 61 -8.62 7.32 -2.90
C HIS A 61 -9.76 6.86 -3.82
N PHE A 62 -9.47 6.55 -5.09
CA PHE A 62 -10.47 5.97 -5.99
C PHE A 62 -10.93 4.58 -5.55
N ALA A 63 -10.04 3.74 -5.03
CA ALA A 63 -10.40 2.43 -4.50
C ALA A 63 -11.35 2.52 -3.28
N SER A 64 -11.27 3.60 -2.50
CA SER A 64 -12.13 3.85 -1.34
C SER A 64 -13.47 4.51 -1.70
N TYR A 65 -13.75 4.74 -2.98
CA TYR A 65 -14.92 5.51 -3.38
C TYR A 65 -16.22 4.73 -3.16
N LYS A 66 -17.14 5.30 -2.37
CA LYS A 66 -18.40 4.65 -1.93
C LYS A 66 -19.34 4.28 -3.08
N PHE A 67 -19.29 5.02 -4.18
CA PHE A 67 -20.17 4.81 -5.33
C PHE A 67 -19.35 4.22 -6.47
N PRO A 68 -19.18 2.88 -6.52
CA PRO A 68 -18.47 2.27 -7.62
C PRO A 68 -19.17 2.64 -8.92
N TYR A 69 -18.41 3.17 -9.87
CA TYR A 69 -18.90 3.37 -11.22
C TYR A 69 -19.29 1.99 -11.76
N LYS A 70 -20.60 1.75 -11.93
CA LYS A 70 -21.10 0.53 -12.58
C LYS A 70 -20.71 0.62 -14.04
N ILE A 71 -19.82 -0.26 -14.47
CA ILE A 71 -19.49 -0.47 -15.89
C ILE A 71 -20.49 -1.48 -16.47
N TRP A 72 -21.79 -1.21 -16.33
CA TRP A 72 -22.91 -1.89 -17.00
C TRP A 72 -24.21 -1.13 -16.75
#